data_AF-A0A2N2FRJ4-F1
#
_entry.id   AF-A0A2N2FRJ4-F1
#
_cell.length_a   1.000
_cell.length_b   1.000
_cell.length_c   1.000
_cell.angle_alpha   90.00
_cell.angle_beta   90.00
_cell.angle_gamma   90.00
#
_symmetry.space_group_name_H-M   'P 1'
#
loop_
_entity.id
_entity.type
_entity.pdbx_description
1 polymer ?
#
loop_
_entity_poly.entity_id
_entity_poly.type
_entity_poly.pdbx_seq_one_letter_code
_entity_poly.pdbx_strand_id
1 'polypeptide(L)'
;MGMLGLKIDVDTYWGMRNGVPRLLRTLRDFHVQGTFFLSIGPDNSGRAVLQLIKNPRFLKKMMRTKAASLYGWKTAFYGTLLPAPMIAL
;
A
#
# COMPACT_ATOMS: atom_id res chain seq x y z
N MET A 1 -10.18 -30.89 3.49
CA MET A 1 -10.18 -29.46 3.13
C MET A 1 -8.94 -28.83 3.75
N GLY A 2 -8.10 -28.14 2.97
CA GLY A 2 -6.91 -27.48 3.51
C GLY A 2 -7.27 -26.19 4.26
N MET A 3 -6.52 -25.87 5.31
CA MET A 3 -6.62 -24.57 5.97
C MET A 3 -6.01 -23.49 5.07
N LEU A 4 -6.77 -22.44 4.76
CA LEU A 4 -6.30 -21.29 3.99
C LEU A 4 -6.00 -20.13 4.95
N GLY A 5 -4.83 -19.52 4.80
CA GLY A 5 -4.43 -18.34 5.55
C GLY A 5 -4.53 -17.06 4.72
N LEU A 6 -5.01 -15.97 5.33
CA LEU A 6 -5.03 -14.65 4.72
C LEU A 6 -3.87 -13.80 5.25
N LYS A 7 -2.84 -13.60 4.44
CA LYS A 7 -1.71 -12.69 4.72
C LYS A 7 -1.99 -11.31 4.11
N ILE A 8 -1.79 -10.26 4.91
CA ILE A 8 -2.08 -8.87 4.52
C ILE A 8 -0.85 -8.02 4.77
N ASP A 9 -0.16 -7.62 3.70
CA ASP A 9 1.00 -6.74 3.77
C ASP A 9 0.58 -5.26 3.72
N VAL A 10 1.13 -4.45 4.64
CA VAL A 10 0.84 -3.02 4.79
C VAL A 10 2.14 -2.24 4.62
N ASP A 11 2.35 -1.74 3.40
CA ASP A 11 3.63 -1.15 2.97
C ASP A 11 3.57 0.36 2.74
N THR A 12 2.45 1.02 3.05
CA THR A 12 2.29 2.47 2.82
C THR A 12 1.58 3.14 3.99
N TYR A 13 1.87 4.41 4.22
CA TYR A 13 1.20 5.22 5.23
C TYR A 13 -0.30 5.31 4.96
N TRP A 14 -0.68 5.47 3.69
CA TRP A 14 -2.09 5.55 3.30
C TRP A 14 -2.82 4.22 3.52
N GLY A 15 -2.16 3.11 3.18
CA GLY A 15 -2.65 1.75 3.46
C GLY A 15 -2.87 1.52 4.95
N MET A 16 -1.93 1.94 5.79
CA MET A 16 -2.07 1.89 7.25
C MET A 16 -3.21 2.78 7.75
N ARG A 17 -3.21 4.07 7.39
CA ARG A 17 -4.16 5.07 7.92
C ARG A 17 -5.60 4.83 7.48
N ASN A 18 -5.82 4.44 6.22
CA ASN A 18 -7.17 4.37 5.64
C ASN A 18 -7.57 2.94 5.25
N GLY A 19 -6.63 2.13 4.78
CA GLY A 19 -6.88 0.77 4.32
C GLY A 19 -7.16 -0.19 5.48
N VAL A 20 -6.27 -0.24 6.47
CA VAL A 20 -6.37 -1.17 7.60
C VAL A 20 -7.69 -1.01 8.37
N PRO A 21 -8.15 0.20 8.76
CA PRO A 21 -9.44 0.35 9.46
C PRO A 21 -10.64 -0.14 8.66
N ARG A 22 -10.64 0.05 7.33
CA ARG A 22 -11.72 -0.43 6.45
C ARG A 22 -11.67 -1.95 6.32
N LEU A 23 -10.48 -2.51 6.14
CA LEU A 23 -10.30 -3.95 5.99
C LEU A 23 -10.68 -4.70 7.27
N LEU A 24 -10.32 -4.16 8.45
CA LEU A 24 -10.72 -4.73 9.74
C LEU A 24 -12.25 -4.78 9.91
N ARG A 25 -12.99 -3.76 9.42
CA ARG A 25 -14.46 -3.78 9.42
C ARG A 25 -14.98 -4.90 8.53
N THR A 26 -14.50 -4.98 7.29
CA THR A 26 -14.91 -6.04 6.35
C THR A 26 -14.58 -7.44 6.89
N LEU A 27 -13.36 -7.66 7.40
CA LEU A 27 -12.98 -8.96 7.97
C LEU A 27 -13.87 -9.36 9.15
N ARG A 28 -14.26 -8.39 9.98
CA ARG A 28 -15.22 -8.62 11.07
C ARG A 28 -16.60 -9.01 10.54
N ASP A 29 -17.13 -8.27 9.56
CA ASP A 29 -18.46 -8.52 8.99
C ASP A 29 -18.56 -9.93 8.39
N PHE A 30 -17.48 -10.41 7.77
CA PHE A 30 -17.40 -11.75 7.17
C PHE A 30 -16.86 -12.84 8.13
N HIS A 31 -16.54 -12.50 9.38
CA HIS A 31 -15.95 -13.43 10.35
C HIS A 31 -14.67 -14.13 9.85
N VAL A 32 -13.84 -13.40 9.08
CA VAL A 32 -12.59 -13.91 8.50
C VAL A 32 -11.41 -13.42 9.33
N GLN A 33 -10.50 -14.33 9.67
CA GLN A 33 -9.23 -14.00 10.30
C GLN A 33 -8.15 -13.75 9.23
N GLY A 34 -7.27 -12.77 9.49
CA GLY A 34 -6.12 -12.48 8.65
C GLY A 34 -4.96 -11.93 9.49
N THR A 35 -3.74 -12.17 9.03
CA THR A 35 -2.52 -11.72 9.71
C THR A 35 -1.95 -10.52 8.97
N PHE A 36 -1.79 -9.41 9.69
CA PHE A 36 -1.24 -8.17 9.16
C PHE A 36 0.27 -8.11 9.38
N PHE A 37 1.00 -7.78 8.33
CA PHE A 37 2.44 -7.54 8.34
C PHE A 37 2.65 -6.06 8.00
N LEU A 38 3.17 -5.30 8.96
CA LEU A 38 3.37 -3.86 8.82
C LEU A 38 4.84 -3.54 8.59
N SER A 39 5.11 -2.82 7.51
CA SER A 39 6.39 -2.17 7.31
C SER A 39 6.47 -0.94 8.23
N ILE A 40 7.51 -0.83 9.07
CA ILE A 40 7.73 0.31 9.97
C ILE A 40 8.85 1.18 9.42
N GLY A 41 8.60 2.49 9.29
CA GLY A 41 9.62 3.45 8.84
C GLY A 41 9.07 4.49 7.87
N PRO A 42 9.93 5.37 7.33
CA PRO A 42 9.50 6.42 6.41
C PRO A 42 8.91 5.85 5.11
N ASP A 43 7.72 6.31 4.75
CA ASP A 43 7.04 5.96 3.50
C ASP A 43 7.76 6.61 2.31
N ASN A 44 8.72 5.89 1.75
CA ASN A 44 9.48 6.29 0.57
C ASN A 44 8.78 5.85 -0.74
N SER A 45 7.48 5.55 -0.72
CA SER A 45 6.76 5.08 -1.91
C SER A 45 6.86 6.03 -3.10
N GLY A 46 7.06 7.33 -2.91
CA GLY A 46 7.30 8.26 -4.01
C GLY A 46 8.67 8.10 -4.69
N ARG A 47 9.66 7.44 -4.08
CA ARG A 47 10.88 7.01 -4.80
C ARG A 47 10.57 5.95 -5.86
N ALA A 48 9.43 5.25 -5.77
CA ALA A 48 8.98 4.34 -6.81
C ALA A 48 8.65 5.08 -8.13
N VAL A 49 8.47 6.40 -8.13
CA VAL A 49 8.37 7.22 -9.35
C VAL A 49 9.68 7.18 -10.16
N LEU A 50 10.84 7.15 -9.50
CA LEU A 50 12.12 6.97 -10.19
C LEU A 50 12.23 5.57 -10.83
N GLN A 51 11.63 4.54 -10.20
CA GLN A 51 11.52 3.21 -10.80
C GLN A 51 10.51 3.15 -11.94
N LEU A 52 9.44 3.96 -11.92
CA LEU A 52 8.50 4.09 -13.05
C LEU A 52 9.19 4.63 -14.31
N ILE A 53 10.09 5.59 -14.16
CA ILE A 53 10.89 6.14 -15.26
C ILE A 53 11.92 5.11 -15.76
N LYS A 54 12.54 4.35 -14.86
CA LYS A 54 13.61 3.40 -15.21
C LYS A 54 13.11 2.02 -15.69
N ASN A 55 11.90 1.60 -15.33
CA ASN A 55 11.41 0.25 -15.61
C ASN A 55 10.04 0.26 -16.32
N PRO A 56 10.00 0.01 -17.65
CA PRO A 56 8.75 0.02 -18.41
C PRO A 56 7.79 -1.11 -18.00
N ARG A 57 8.28 -2.21 -17.43
CA ARG A 57 7.42 -3.29 -16.91
C ARG A 57 6.69 -2.86 -15.64
N PHE A 58 7.33 -2.04 -14.81
CA PHE A 58 6.72 -1.48 -13.61
C PHE A 58 5.64 -0.44 -13.96
N LEU A 59 5.90 0.40 -14.97
CA LEU A 59 4.89 1.31 -15.52
C LEU A 59 3.66 0.58 -16.06
N LYS A 60 3.88 -0.49 -16.83
CA LYS A 60 2.78 -1.34 -17.33
C LYS A 60 1.96 -1.97 -16.20
N LYS A 61 2.63 -2.41 -15.12
CA LYS A 61 1.95 -2.93 -13.90
C LYS A 61 1.06 -1.86 -13.27
N MET A 62 1.62 -0.65 -13.06
CA MET A 62 0.92 0.48 -12.43
C MET A 62 -0.28 0.98 -13.24
N MET A 63 -0.16 1.02 -14.58
CA MET A 63 -1.27 1.34 -15.48
C MET A 63 -2.38 0.29 -15.38
N ARG A 64 -2.03 -1.01 -15.38
CA ARG A 64 -3.01 -2.10 -15.26
C ARG A 64 -3.77 -2.05 -13.93
N THR A 65 -3.10 -1.68 -12.84
CA THR A 65 -3.71 -1.59 -11.49
C THR A 65 -4.36 -0.24 -11.20
N LYS A 66 -4.46 0.68 -12.17
CA LYS A 66 -4.99 2.06 -11.99
C LYS A 66 -4.39 2.76 -10.76
N ALA A 67 -3.08 2.64 -10.56
CA ALA A 67 -2.41 3.10 -9.34
C ALA A 67 -2.69 4.58 -8.99
N ALA A 68 -2.80 5.46 -10.00
CA ALA A 68 -3.14 6.87 -9.79
C ALA A 68 -4.53 7.08 -9.13
N SER A 69 -5.51 6.24 -9.48
CA SER A 69 -6.85 6.22 -8.87
C SER A 69 -6.86 5.56 -7.49
N LEU A 70 -5.90 4.67 -7.22
CA LEU A 70 -5.87 3.85 -6.00
C LEU A 70 -5.15 4.56 -4.85
N TYR A 71 -4.08 5.29 -5.18
CA TYR A 71 -3.21 5.96 -4.20
C TYR A 71 -3.32 7.49 -4.23
N GLY A 72 -3.90 8.07 -5.29
CA GLY A 72 -3.93 9.51 -5.52
C GLY A 72 -2.55 10.08 -5.89
N TRP A 73 -2.55 11.23 -6.59
CA TRP A 73 -1.31 11.90 -7.04
C TRP A 73 -0.35 12.25 -5.89
N LYS A 74 -0.87 12.52 -4.68
CA LYS A 74 -0.05 12.88 -3.51
C LYS A 74 0.91 11.77 -3.06
N THR A 75 0.50 10.50 -3.16
CA THR A 75 1.32 9.36 -2.73
C THR A 75 2.53 9.15 -3.65
N ALA A 76 2.42 9.53 -4.93
CA ALA A 76 3.55 9.51 -5.86
C ALA A 76 4.64 10.55 -5.49
N PHE A 77 4.31 11.58 -4.71
CA PHE A 77 5.25 12.64 -4.34
C PHE A 77 5.86 12.47 -2.93
N TYR A 78 5.46 11.46 -2.15
CA TYR A 78 6.02 11.20 -0.81
C TYR A 78 7.47 10.73 -0.88
N GLY A 79 8.39 11.47 -0.27
CA GLY A 79 9.83 11.19 -0.32
C GLY A 79 10.55 11.72 -1.57
N THR A 80 9.86 12.46 -2.45
CA THR A 80 10.47 13.20 -3.58
C THR A 80 10.21 14.70 -3.48
N LEU A 81 8.95 15.15 -3.44
CA LEU A 81 8.56 16.57 -3.27
C LEU A 81 7.83 16.85 -1.94
N LEU A 82 7.29 15.82 -1.30
CA LEU A 82 6.61 15.92 -0.01
C LEU A 82 7.38 15.12 1.06
N PRO A 83 7.38 15.56 2.33
CA PRO A 83 7.99 14.80 3.42
C PRO A 83 7.38 13.39 3.49
N ALA A 84 8.24 12.38 3.67
CA ALA A 84 7.83 10.99 3.78
C ALA A 84 7.12 10.77 5.14
N PRO A 85 5.81 10.48 5.17
CA PRO A 85 5.13 10.16 6.41
C PRO A 85 5.62 8.80 6.96
N MET A 86 5.59 8.61 8.27
CA MET A 86 5.97 7.32 8.87
C MET A 86 4.88 6.28 8.65
N ILE A 87 5.21 5.16 8.03
CA ILE A 87 4.36 3.98 8.03
C ILE A 87 4.38 3.42 9.45
N ALA A 88 3.19 3.37 10.05
CA ALA A 88 2.94 2.87 11.40
C ALA A 88 3.83 3.53 12.48
N LEU A 89 3.33 4.64 13.04
CA LEU A 89 3.56 5.18 14.38
C LEU A 89 2.32 5.97 14.80
#